data_AF-A0A0W7X7D4-F1
#
_entry.id   AF-A0A0W7X7D4-F1
#
_cell.length_a   1.000
_cell.length_b   1.000
_cell.length_c   1.000
_cell.angle_alpha   90.00
_cell.angle_beta   90.00
_cell.angle_gamma   90.00
#
_symmetry.space_group_name_H-M   'P 1'
#
loop_
_entity.id
_entity.type
_entity.pdbx_description
1 polymer ?
#
loop_
_entity_poly.entity_id
_entity_poly.type
_entity_poly.pdbx_seq_one_letter_code
_entity_poly.pdbx_strand_id
1 'polypeptide(L)'
;MITYLSGEDRYDARMSDGTWQPITPGPWKPLDLKSGYSVQSGSPGYRVVNGIVHLRGRIRRTNGGQFSTGTDWTFATLPSSVRPETAQYWVTPVEMGAGIYYGRTELSPTTGELMVVTPPGASSTTNGLKWTGLDGITYGI
;
A
#
# COMPACT_ATOMS: atom_id res chain seq x y z
N MET A 1 32.35 -3.25 7.98
CA MET A 1 31.82 -4.51 8.55
C MET A 1 30.42 -4.71 7.98
N ILE A 2 30.06 -5.93 7.58
CA ILE A 2 28.70 -6.27 7.09
C ILE A 2 28.16 -7.36 8.01
N THR A 3 26.90 -7.24 8.41
CA THR A 3 26.21 -8.20 9.28
C THR A 3 24.87 -8.58 8.68
N TYR A 4 24.49 -9.84 8.81
CA TYR A 4 23.13 -10.29 8.52
C TYR A 4 22.29 -10.19 9.79
N LEU A 5 21.12 -9.56 9.67
CA LEU A 5 20.16 -9.43 10.76
C LEU A 5 19.02 -10.42 10.52
N SER A 6 19.00 -11.50 11.31
CA SER A 6 18.05 -12.60 11.12
C SER A 6 16.59 -12.26 11.45
N GLY A 7 16.35 -11.29 12.34
CA GLY A 7 14.99 -10.83 12.66
C GLY A 7 14.37 -9.97 11.55
N GLU A 8 15.23 -9.29 10.80
CA GLU A 8 14.88 -8.35 9.75
C GLU A 8 15.07 -8.93 8.35
N ASP A 9 15.68 -10.13 8.23
CA ASP A 9 16.02 -10.82 6.98
C ASP A 9 16.67 -9.87 5.96
N ARG A 10 17.74 -9.19 6.41
CA ARG A 10 18.51 -8.24 5.58
C ARG A 10 19.97 -8.13 6.02
N TYR A 11 20.79 -7.54 5.16
CA TYR A 11 22.17 -7.19 5.46
C TYR A 11 22.31 -5.70 5.78
N ASP A 12 23.03 -5.41 6.85
CA ASP A 12 23.40 -4.05 7.26
C ASP A 12 24.93 -3.90 7.20
N ALA A 13 25.39 -2.72 6.78
CA ALA A 13 26.80 -2.37 6.76
C ALA A 13 27.09 -1.23 7.74
N ARG A 14 28.24 -1.33 8.41
CA ARG A 14 28.79 -0.23 9.21
C ARG A 14 29.52 0.73 8.28
N MET A 15 29.01 1.94 8.20
CA MET A 15 29.52 3.05 7.39
C MET A 15 30.78 3.66 8.03
N SER A 16 31.49 4.52 7.27
CA SER A 16 32.74 5.15 7.72
C SER A 16 32.55 6.11 8.89
N ASP A 17 31.35 6.67 9.05
CA ASP A 17 30.94 7.50 10.18
C ASP A 17 30.54 6.69 11.42
N GLY A 18 30.64 5.36 11.35
CA GLY A 18 30.31 4.44 12.43
C GLY A 18 28.83 4.06 12.53
N THR A 19 27.96 4.64 11.70
CA THR A 19 26.51 4.32 11.66
C THR A 19 26.26 2.97 10.98
N TRP A 20 25.15 2.31 11.36
CA TRP A 20 24.65 1.11 10.68
C TRP A 20 23.56 1.49 9.69
N GLN A 21 23.67 0.99 8.48
CA GLN A 21 22.69 1.24 7.43
C GLN A 21 22.31 -0.08 6.74
N PRO A 22 21.03 -0.30 6.42
CA PRO A 22 20.63 -1.40 5.54
C PRO A 22 21.26 -1.25 4.16
N ILE A 23 21.84 -2.34 3.66
CA ILE A 23 22.39 -2.40 2.28
C ILE A 23 21.59 -3.36 1.39
N THR A 24 20.68 -4.15 1.97
CA THR A 24 19.65 -4.89 1.23
C THR A 24 18.25 -4.52 1.72
N PRO A 25 17.23 -4.59 0.86
CA PRO A 25 15.84 -4.49 1.30
C PRO A 25 15.51 -5.57 2.33
N GLY A 26 14.69 -5.21 3.33
CA GLY A 26 14.02 -6.21 4.17
C GLY A 26 12.91 -6.96 3.42
N PRO A 27 12.36 -8.03 4.00
CA PRO A 27 11.31 -8.83 3.39
C PRO A 27 10.00 -8.04 3.30
N TRP A 28 9.14 -8.49 2.41
CA TRP A 28 7.77 -7.99 2.34
C TRP A 28 6.96 -8.52 3.52
N LYS A 29 6.36 -7.60 4.28
CA LYS A 29 5.40 -7.90 5.35
C LYS A 29 3.98 -7.84 4.77
N PRO A 30 3.10 -8.83 5.07
CA PRO A 30 1.71 -8.78 4.62
C PRO A 30 0.99 -7.52 5.13
N LEU A 31 0.05 -7.00 4.33
CA LEU A 31 -0.87 -5.97 4.79
C LEU A 31 -2.05 -6.58 5.53
N ASP A 32 -2.38 -6.03 6.69
CA ASP A 32 -3.58 -6.39 7.44
C ASP A 32 -4.80 -5.75 6.77
N LEU A 33 -5.48 -6.55 5.94
CA LEU A 33 -6.70 -6.12 5.24
C LEU A 33 -7.89 -6.08 6.20
N LYS A 34 -8.69 -5.01 6.10
CA LYS A 34 -9.94 -4.87 6.85
C LYS A 34 -10.98 -5.90 6.39
N SER A 35 -11.95 -6.16 7.26
CA SER A 35 -13.09 -7.03 6.93
C SER A 35 -13.80 -6.57 5.64
N GLY A 36 -14.15 -7.52 4.79
CA GLY A 36 -14.78 -7.27 3.49
C GLY A 36 -13.80 -7.10 2.33
N TYR A 37 -12.48 -7.12 2.58
CA TYR A 37 -11.44 -7.07 1.55
C TYR A 37 -10.60 -8.35 1.53
N SER A 38 -10.07 -8.67 0.35
CA SER A 38 -9.21 -9.83 0.13
C SER A 38 -8.14 -9.54 -0.92
N VAL A 39 -7.11 -10.38 -0.93
CA VAL A 39 -6.08 -10.35 -1.96
C VAL A 39 -6.69 -10.68 -3.32
N GLN A 40 -6.40 -9.85 -4.32
CA GLN A 40 -6.69 -10.17 -5.72
C GLN A 40 -5.45 -10.77 -6.41
N SER A 41 -4.29 -10.10 -6.32
CA SER A 41 -3.01 -10.59 -6.87
C SER A 41 -1.81 -9.81 -6.29
N GLY A 42 -0.58 -10.24 -6.61
CA GLY A 42 0.65 -9.52 -6.27
C GLY A 42 1.03 -9.51 -4.78
N SER A 43 0.34 -10.30 -3.95
CA SER A 43 0.56 -10.44 -2.51
C SER A 43 0.69 -9.09 -1.77
N PRO A 44 -0.45 -8.40 -1.53
CA PRO A 44 -0.49 -7.11 -0.85
C PRO A 44 0.36 -7.08 0.41
N GLY A 45 1.27 -6.11 0.45
CA GLY A 45 2.26 -6.02 1.51
C GLY A 45 3.01 -4.71 1.47
N TYR A 46 3.81 -4.50 2.51
CA TYR A 46 4.71 -3.37 2.63
C TYR A 46 6.13 -3.84 2.98
N ARG A 47 7.13 -3.02 2.65
CA ARG A 47 8.51 -3.17 3.17
C ARG A 47 9.15 -1.81 3.36
N VAL A 48 10.21 -1.75 4.15
CA VAL A 48 11.01 -0.54 4.36
C VAL A 48 12.40 -0.75 3.77
N VAL A 49 12.83 0.17 2.92
CA VAL A 49 14.17 0.20 2.32
C VAL A 49 14.73 1.60 2.51
N ASN A 50 15.80 1.72 3.31
CA ASN A 50 16.46 3.02 3.58
C ASN A 50 15.49 4.13 4.04
N GLY A 51 14.56 3.81 4.95
CA GLY A 51 13.56 4.77 5.44
C GLY A 51 12.38 5.02 4.49
N ILE A 52 12.40 4.43 3.30
CA ILE A 52 11.30 4.52 2.33
C ILE A 52 10.42 3.28 2.46
N VAL A 53 9.14 3.49 2.72
CA VAL A 53 8.12 2.45 2.65
C VAL A 53 7.73 2.23 1.20
N HIS A 54 7.64 0.98 0.79
CA HIS A 54 7.09 0.56 -0.49
C HIS A 54 5.84 -0.28 -0.24
N LEU A 55 4.77 -0.05 -0.99
CA LEU A 55 3.60 -0.92 -1.04
C LEU A 55 3.56 -1.70 -2.36
N ARG A 56 2.78 -2.79 -2.37
CA ARG A 56 2.53 -3.57 -3.58
C ARG A 56 1.19 -4.29 -3.54
N GLY A 57 0.82 -4.85 -4.68
CA GLY A 57 -0.25 -5.84 -4.80
C GLY A 57 -1.61 -5.21 -5.03
N ARG A 58 -2.59 -6.09 -5.29
CA ARG A 58 -3.95 -5.71 -5.65
C ARG A 58 -4.96 -6.29 -4.67
N ILE A 59 -5.97 -5.49 -4.38
CA ILE A 59 -6.99 -5.75 -3.38
C ILE A 59 -8.35 -5.69 -4.06
N ARG A 60 -9.24 -6.60 -3.66
CA ARG A 60 -10.64 -6.65 -4.10
C ARG A 60 -11.57 -6.81 -2.91
N ARG A 61 -12.88 -6.63 -3.11
CA ARG A 61 -13.88 -7.09 -2.14
C ARG A 61 -13.83 -8.61 -2.00
N THR A 62 -14.06 -9.13 -0.80
CA THR A 62 -14.05 -10.59 -0.52
C THR A 62 -15.09 -11.34 -1.35
N ASN A 63 -16.23 -10.73 -1.63
CA ASN A 63 -17.27 -11.32 -2.48
C ASN A 63 -16.99 -11.18 -4.00
N GLY A 64 -15.85 -10.61 -4.41
CA GLY A 64 -15.52 -10.34 -5.80
C GLY A 64 -16.39 -9.28 -6.48
N GLY A 65 -17.24 -8.58 -5.70
CA GLY A 65 -18.11 -7.53 -6.18
C GLY A 65 -17.35 -6.27 -6.57
N GLN A 66 -18.02 -5.41 -7.33
CA GLN A 66 -17.49 -4.12 -7.73
C GLN A 66 -17.39 -3.17 -6.54
N PHE A 67 -16.43 -2.26 -6.60
CA PHE A 67 -16.44 -1.10 -5.71
C PHE A 67 -17.42 -0.03 -6.23
N SER A 68 -17.91 0.80 -5.31
CA SER A 68 -18.92 1.84 -5.60
C SER A 68 -18.27 3.21 -5.56
N THR A 69 -18.44 4.00 -6.60
CA THR A 69 -17.87 5.36 -6.67
C THR A 69 -18.57 6.33 -5.73
N GLY A 70 -17.85 7.40 -5.34
CA GLY A 70 -18.35 8.37 -4.36
C GLY A 70 -18.46 7.80 -2.94
N THR A 71 -17.89 6.62 -2.70
CA THR A 71 -17.74 5.99 -1.40
C THR A 71 -16.27 5.71 -1.17
N ASP A 72 -15.78 6.04 0.02
CA ASP A 72 -14.40 5.76 0.38
C ASP A 72 -14.24 4.31 0.83
N TRP A 73 -13.17 3.66 0.38
CA TRP A 73 -12.89 2.26 0.68
C TRP A 73 -11.65 2.18 1.57
N THR A 74 -11.83 2.19 2.88
CA THR A 74 -10.73 1.90 3.80
C THR A 74 -10.48 0.39 3.84
N PHE A 75 -9.34 -0.04 3.30
CA PHE A 75 -9.10 -1.46 3.02
C PHE A 75 -7.99 -2.09 3.86
N ALA A 76 -7.11 -1.29 4.48
CA ALA A 76 -6.02 -1.78 5.32
C ALA A 76 -5.58 -0.73 6.34
N THR A 77 -4.79 -1.16 7.31
CA THR A 77 -4.13 -0.29 8.28
C THR A 77 -2.65 -0.65 8.36
N LEU A 78 -1.78 0.37 8.29
CA LEU A 78 -0.34 0.22 8.48
C LEU A 78 0.03 0.38 9.97
N PRO A 79 1.03 -0.39 10.45
CA PRO A 79 1.50 -0.28 11.82
C PRO A 79 2.16 1.07 12.06
N SER A 80 2.13 1.55 13.30
CA SER A 80 2.67 2.87 13.70
C SER A 80 4.13 3.07 13.32
N SER A 81 4.94 2.01 13.30
CA SER A 81 6.36 2.06 12.96
C SER A 81 6.68 2.42 11.51
N VAL A 82 5.68 2.47 10.63
CA VAL A 82 5.86 2.78 9.19
C VAL A 82 4.85 3.81 8.69
N ARG A 83 4.25 4.60 9.60
CA ARG A 83 3.34 5.69 9.21
C ARG A 83 4.17 6.92 8.82
N PRO A 84 3.74 7.69 7.81
CA PRO A 84 4.38 8.95 7.48
C PRO A 84 4.06 10.01 8.55
N GLU A 85 4.86 11.07 8.63
CA GLU A 85 4.57 12.23 9.48
C GLU A 85 3.33 13.02 9.04
N THR A 86 3.05 13.03 7.74
CA THR A 86 1.97 13.80 7.12
C THR A 86 1.12 12.94 6.21
N ALA A 87 -0.12 13.36 5.97
CA ALA A 87 -1.01 12.66 5.06
C ALA A 87 -0.42 12.57 3.65
N GLN A 88 -0.49 11.38 3.07
CA GLN A 88 0.05 11.09 1.75
C GLN A 88 -1.06 10.71 0.78
N TYR A 89 -0.87 11.05 -0.50
CA TYR A 89 -1.86 10.88 -1.54
C TYR A 89 -1.20 10.41 -2.84
N TRP A 90 -1.82 9.43 -3.51
CA TRP A 90 -1.33 8.92 -4.79
C TRP A 90 -2.48 8.65 -5.75
N VAL A 91 -2.24 8.87 -7.04
CA VAL A 91 -3.07 8.26 -8.08
C VAL A 91 -2.81 6.76 -8.04
N THR A 92 -3.86 5.97 -7.88
CA THR A 92 -3.76 4.52 -7.75
C THR A 92 -4.38 3.81 -8.95
N PRO A 93 -3.77 2.73 -9.44
CA PRO A 93 -4.39 1.92 -10.48
C PRO A 93 -5.65 1.26 -9.94
N VAL A 94 -6.75 1.44 -10.67
CA VAL A 94 -8.00 0.74 -10.45
C VAL A 94 -8.36 -0.05 -11.70
N GLU A 95 -9.13 -1.12 -11.57
CA GLU A 95 -9.66 -1.80 -12.74
C GLU A 95 -10.56 -0.84 -13.53
N MET A 96 -10.12 -0.47 -14.74
CA MET A 96 -10.88 0.44 -15.60
C MET A 96 -12.23 -0.19 -15.94
N GLY A 97 -13.29 0.59 -15.71
CA GLY A 97 -14.62 0.35 -16.24
C GLY A 97 -15.05 1.57 -17.06
N ALA A 98 -16.06 1.41 -17.92
CA ALA A 98 -16.58 2.54 -18.70
C ALA A 98 -17.02 3.68 -17.76
N GLY A 99 -16.31 4.82 -17.82
CA GLY A 99 -16.55 6.00 -16.98
C GLY A 99 -15.65 6.17 -15.76
N ILE A 100 -14.75 5.22 -15.45
CA ILE A 100 -13.84 5.30 -14.29
C ILE A 100 -12.39 5.27 -14.76
N TYR A 101 -11.67 6.37 -14.51
CA TYR A 101 -10.34 6.58 -15.07
C TYR A 101 -9.22 6.60 -14.02
N TYR A 102 -9.54 6.83 -12.74
CA TYR A 102 -8.56 6.85 -11.66
C TYR A 102 -9.20 6.68 -10.28
N GLY A 103 -8.42 6.20 -9.32
CA GLY A 103 -8.70 6.35 -7.89
C GLY A 103 -7.57 7.14 -7.23
N ARG A 104 -7.84 7.74 -6.07
CA ARG A 104 -6.81 8.31 -5.20
C ARG A 104 -6.67 7.44 -3.97
N THR A 105 -5.47 6.94 -3.69
CA THR A 105 -5.18 6.33 -2.39
C THR A 105 -4.69 7.40 -1.43
N GLU A 106 -5.19 7.35 -0.20
CA GLU A 106 -4.81 8.23 0.89
C GLU A 106 -4.29 7.40 2.06
N LEU A 107 -3.25 7.90 2.72
CA LEU A 107 -2.71 7.34 3.95
C LEU A 107 -2.80 8.35 5.07
N SER A 108 -3.55 7.99 6.12
CA SER A 108 -3.64 8.76 7.36
C SER A 108 -2.37 8.57 8.22
N PRO A 109 -1.68 9.65 8.62
CA PRO A 109 -0.50 9.56 9.48
C PRO A 109 -0.88 9.13 10.91
N THR A 110 -2.07 9.53 11.38
CA THR A 110 -2.54 9.27 12.74
C THR A 110 -3.04 7.84 12.90
N THR A 111 -3.88 7.37 11.98
CA THR A 111 -4.53 6.04 12.10
C THR A 111 -3.77 4.96 11.33
N GLY A 112 -2.95 5.32 10.34
CA GLY A 112 -2.31 4.37 9.42
C GLY A 112 -3.29 3.79 8.40
N GLU A 113 -4.52 4.28 8.33
CA GLU A 113 -5.53 3.77 7.41
C GLU A 113 -5.17 4.10 5.98
N LEU A 114 -5.24 3.08 5.13
CA LEU A 114 -5.17 3.20 3.68
C LEU A 114 -6.59 3.19 3.12
N MET A 115 -6.90 4.22 2.35
CA MET A 115 -8.23 4.49 1.83
C MET A 115 -8.16 4.78 0.34
N VAL A 116 -9.03 4.18 -0.47
CA VAL A 116 -9.20 4.60 -1.86
C VAL A 116 -10.46 5.45 -1.98
N VAL A 117 -10.29 6.62 -2.58
CA VAL A 117 -11.35 7.54 -2.97
C VAL A 117 -11.53 7.46 -4.48
N THR A 118 -12.74 7.24 -4.94
CA THR A 118 -13.11 7.43 -6.35
C THR A 118 -14.20 8.49 -6.44
N PRO A 119 -14.05 9.51 -7.31
CA PRO A 119 -15.00 10.61 -7.40
C PRO A 119 -16.44 10.12 -7.63
N PRO A 120 -17.45 10.81 -7.06
CA PRO A 120 -18.85 10.51 -7.33
C PRO A 120 -19.21 10.76 -8.81
N GLY A 121 -20.27 10.11 -9.29
CA GLY A 121 -20.81 10.32 -10.64
C GLY A 121 -20.27 9.37 -11.72
N ALA A 122 -19.41 8.43 -11.36
CA ALA A 122 -18.80 7.47 -12.28
C ALA A 122 -19.25 6.03 -12.00
N SER A 123 -20.44 5.63 -12.44
CA SER A 123 -20.80 4.20 -12.38
C SER A 123 -20.11 3.47 -13.52
N SER A 124 -19.33 2.42 -13.22
CA SER A 124 -18.84 1.54 -14.29
C SER A 124 -20.06 0.89 -14.95
N THR A 125 -20.35 1.24 -16.20
CA THR A 125 -21.42 0.57 -16.98
C THR A 125 -20.99 -0.81 -17.49
N THR A 126 -19.75 -1.20 -17.18
CA THR A 126 -19.15 -2.52 -17.43
C THR A 126 -18.96 -3.30 -16.14
N ASN A 127 -18.57 -4.57 -16.24
CA ASN A 127 -18.20 -5.42 -15.10
C ASN A 127 -16.78 -5.11 -14.54
N GLY A 128 -16.37 -3.83 -14.50
CA GLY A 128 -15.06 -3.35 -14.04
C GLY A 128 -15.05 -2.90 -12.57
N LEU A 129 -13.98 -2.21 -12.14
CA LEU A 129 -13.77 -1.72 -10.78
C LEU A 129 -13.87 -2.80 -9.68
N LYS A 130 -13.30 -3.98 -9.91
CA LYS A 130 -13.26 -5.06 -8.90
C LYS A 130 -11.98 -5.08 -8.08
N TRP A 131 -10.95 -4.35 -8.52
CA TRP A 131 -9.69 -4.27 -7.81
C TRP A 131 -9.09 -2.88 -7.85
N THR A 132 -8.29 -2.59 -6.83
CA THR A 132 -7.35 -1.47 -6.75
C THR A 132 -5.96 -2.00 -6.47
N GLY A 133 -4.93 -1.38 -7.05
CA GLY A 133 -3.54 -1.70 -6.78
C GLY A 133 -2.92 -0.76 -5.74
N LEU A 134 -1.71 -1.12 -5.31
CA LEU A 134 -0.82 -0.29 -4.50
C LEU A 134 0.56 -0.14 -5.14
N ASP A 135 0.71 -0.68 -6.34
CA ASP A 135 1.97 -0.69 -7.06
C ASP A 135 2.38 0.75 -7.39
N GLY A 136 3.60 1.13 -7.00
CA GLY A 136 4.12 2.49 -7.18
C GLY A 136 3.87 3.43 -5.99
N ILE A 137 3.17 2.99 -4.94
CA ILE A 137 3.04 3.78 -3.71
C ILE A 137 4.31 3.65 -2.88
N THR A 138 4.98 4.79 -2.67
CA THR A 138 6.15 4.91 -1.80
C THR A 138 6.12 6.21 -0.99
N TYR A 139 6.66 6.20 0.21
CA TYR A 139 6.80 7.39 1.06
C TYR A 139 7.92 7.22 2.10
N GLY A 140 8.43 8.34 2.61
CA GLY A 140 9.34 8.35 3.76
C GLY A 140 8.58 8.24 5.09
N ILE A 141 9.19 7.55 6.05
CA ILE A 141 8.75 7.53 7.46
C ILE A 141 9.23 8.80 8.14
#